data_AF-I0JTE3-F1
#
_entry.id   AF-I0JTE3-F1
#
_cell.length_a   1.000
_cell.length_b   1.000
_cell.length_c   1.000
_cell.angle_alpha   90.00
_cell.angle_beta   90.00
_cell.angle_gamma   90.00
#
_symmetry.space_group_name_H-M   'P 1'
#
loop_
_entity.id
_entity.type
_entity.pdbx_description
1 polymer ?
#
loop_
_entity_poly.entity_id
_entity_poly.type
_entity_poly.pdbx_seq_one_letter_code
_entity_poly.pdbx_strand_id
1 'polypeptide(L)'
;MEWVTVFVSSLFSGVIGIIISNLYHKRSVKRKQKYDLLEQLMGNRFDLKGDKFSEALNKVFIVFNDSPEVLQSLKSFHESISSQHHESDITNQRLLELFKNMCDDLKIDTRILTDSFYLRAFNIRN
;
A
#
# COMPACT_ATOMS: atom_id res chain seq x y z
N MET A 1 -3.01 11.04 52.16
CA MET A 1 -3.91 10.81 51.01
C MET A 1 -3.35 11.38 49.72
N GLU A 2 -2.76 12.59 49.71
CA GLU A 2 -2.21 13.19 48.47
C GLU A 2 -1.04 12.43 47.83
N TRP A 3 -0.12 11.87 48.62
CA TRP A 3 0.97 11.06 48.07
C TRP A 3 0.49 9.78 47.37
N VAL A 4 -0.61 9.20 47.86
CA VAL A 4 -1.23 8.02 47.24
C VAL A 4 -1.90 8.38 45.92
N THR A 5 -2.61 9.52 45.86
CA THR A 5 -3.24 9.97 44.60
C THR A 5 -2.19 10.36 43.56
N VAL A 6 -1.07 10.97 43.95
CA VAL A 6 0.05 11.26 43.03
C VAL A 6 0.67 9.97 42.50
N PHE A 7 0.94 8.98 43.36
CA PHE A 7 1.48 7.69 42.94
C PHE A 7 0.53 6.96 41.98
N VAL A 8 -0.76 6.88 42.34
CA VAL A 8 -1.78 6.24 41.51
C VAL A 8 -1.93 6.96 40.16
N SER A 9 -1.97 8.29 40.14
CA SER A 9 -2.08 9.08 38.91
C SER A 9 -0.86 8.88 38.00
N SER A 10 0.34 8.80 38.56
CA SER A 10 1.56 8.55 37.78
C SER A 10 1.54 7.17 37.10
N LEU A 11 1.07 6.13 37.81
CA LEU A 11 0.92 4.79 37.25
C LEU A 11 -0.14 4.76 36.14
N PHE A 12 -1.30 5.38 36.34
CA PHE A 12 -2.34 5.47 35.31
C PHE A 12 -1.84 6.21 34.05
N SER A 13 -1.08 7.29 34.22
CA SER A 13 -0.50 8.02 33.08
C SER A 13 0.47 7.17 32.27
N GLY A 14 1.29 6.35 32.94
CA GLY A 14 2.21 5.41 32.28
C GLY A 14 1.47 4.34 31.47
N VAL A 15 0.40 3.75 32.03
CA VAL A 15 -0.42 2.74 31.35
C VAL A 15 -1.09 3.33 30.11
N ILE A 16 -1.67 4.54 30.22
CA ILE A 16 -2.29 5.23 29.07
C ILE A 16 -1.25 5.50 27.98
N GLY A 17 -0.06 5.97 28.35
CA GLY A 17 1.04 6.22 27.43
C GLY A 17 1.45 4.96 26.65
N ILE A 18 1.56 3.81 27.32
CA ILE A 18 1.89 2.52 26.69
C ILE A 18 0.80 2.09 25.70
N ILE A 19 -0.48 2.26 26.05
CA ILE A 19 -1.60 1.90 25.16
C ILE A 19 -1.57 2.75 23.89
N ILE A 20 -1.47 4.07 24.02
CA ILE A 20 -1.41 5.00 22.89
C ILE A 20 -0.19 4.70 22.01
N SER A 21 0.97 4.50 22.63
CA SER A 21 2.23 4.17 21.93
C SER A 21 2.09 2.89 21.11
N ASN A 22 1.54 1.82 21.70
CA ASN A 22 1.33 0.56 20.99
C ASN A 22 0.36 0.69 19.81
N LEU A 23 -0.71 1.45 19.96
CA LEU A 23 -1.67 1.70 18.87
C LEU A 23 -1.02 2.48 17.72
N TYR A 24 -0.24 3.52 18.04
CA TYR A 24 0.49 4.29 17.05
C TYR A 24 1.55 3.44 16.35
N HIS A 25 2.32 2.65 17.10
CA HIS A 25 3.35 1.78 16.56
C HIS A 25 2.78 0.73 15.60
N LYS A 26 1.69 0.04 15.98
CA LYS A 26 1.02 -0.92 15.09
C LYS A 26 0.55 -0.28 13.78
N ARG A 27 -0.02 0.92 13.84
CA ARG A 27 -0.44 1.67 12.64
C ARG A 27 0.75 2.08 11.78
N SER A 28 1.83 2.56 12.40
CA SER A 28 3.06 2.95 11.71
C SER A 28 3.72 1.77 10.99
N VAL A 29 3.83 0.61 11.65
CA VAL A 29 4.41 -0.60 11.06
C VAL A 29 3.59 -1.08 9.86
N LYS A 30 2.26 -1.14 9.98
CA LYS A 30 1.38 -1.49 8.85
C LYS A 30 1.56 -0.53 7.68
N ARG A 31 1.54 0.79 7.95
CA ARG A 31 1.73 1.81 6.93
C ARG A 31 3.09 1.66 6.25
N LYS A 32 4.15 1.39 7.01
CA LYS A 32 5.49 1.13 6.49
C LYS A 32 5.51 -0.08 5.55
N GLN A 33 4.91 -1.21 5.94
CA GLN A 33 4.84 -2.40 5.08
C GLN A 33 4.14 -2.12 3.74
N LYS A 34 3.06 -1.33 3.76
CA LYS A 34 2.36 -0.89 2.55
C LYS A 34 3.25 0.01 1.67
N TYR A 35 3.96 0.96 2.27
CA TYR A 35 4.93 1.82 1.56
C TYR A 35 6.05 1.00 0.93
N ASP A 36 6.69 0.12 1.70
CA ASP A 36 7.80 -0.72 1.24
C ASP A 36 7.35 -1.60 0.05
N LEU A 37 6.11 -2.11 0.08
CA LEU A 37 5.55 -2.88 -1.04
C LEU A 37 5.27 -2.02 -2.28
N LEU A 38 4.68 -0.84 -2.10
CA LEU A 38 4.42 0.09 -3.20
C LEU A 38 5.74 0.56 -3.84
N GLU A 39 6.77 0.82 -3.03
CA GLU A 39 8.11 1.14 -3.51
C GLU A 39 8.67 -0.01 -4.36
N GLN A 40 8.53 -1.26 -3.91
CA GLN A 40 8.97 -2.43 -4.68
C GLN A 40 8.22 -2.55 -6.03
N LEU A 41 6.90 -2.35 -6.05
CA LEU A 41 6.11 -2.35 -7.29
C LEU A 41 6.55 -1.22 -8.23
N MET A 42 6.58 0.02 -7.74
CA MET A 42 6.93 1.20 -8.52
C MET A 42 8.37 1.14 -9.02
N GLY A 43 9.30 0.66 -8.21
CA GLY A 43 10.72 0.54 -8.54
C GLY A 43 10.99 -0.53 -9.59
N ASN A 44 10.19 -1.60 -9.65
CA ASN A 44 10.34 -2.69 -10.62
C ASN A 44 9.37 -2.60 -11.80
N ARG A 45 8.62 -1.48 -11.95
CA ARG A 45 7.66 -1.29 -13.06
C ARG A 45 8.28 -1.20 -14.46
N PHE A 46 9.62 -1.20 -14.56
CA PHE A 46 10.35 -1.32 -15.82
C PHE A 46 10.29 -2.73 -16.43
N ASP A 47 9.94 -3.74 -15.64
CA ASP A 47 9.76 -5.12 -16.05
C ASP A 47 8.54 -5.73 -15.36
N LEU A 48 7.37 -5.56 -15.96
CA LEU A 48 6.09 -6.05 -15.43
C LEU A 48 5.98 -7.58 -15.40
N LYS A 49 6.88 -8.29 -16.09
CA LYS A 49 6.95 -9.77 -16.12
C LYS A 49 8.10 -10.30 -15.25
N GLY A 50 8.88 -9.42 -14.63
CA GLY A 50 10.03 -9.79 -13.82
C GLY A 50 9.63 -10.29 -12.44
N ASP A 51 10.41 -11.24 -11.92
CA ASP A 51 10.15 -11.90 -10.62
C ASP A 51 9.87 -10.92 -9.49
N LYS A 52 10.65 -9.82 -9.41
CA LYS A 52 10.50 -8.81 -8.35
C LYS A 52 9.16 -8.09 -8.39
N PHE A 53 8.63 -7.81 -9.59
CA PHE A 53 7.33 -7.17 -9.76
C PHE A 53 6.21 -8.17 -9.46
N SER A 54 6.29 -9.38 -10.02
CA SER A 54 5.30 -10.44 -9.79
C SER A 54 5.22 -10.85 -8.31
N GLU A 55 6.36 -10.98 -7.62
CA GLU A 55 6.42 -11.26 -6.19
C GLU A 55 5.72 -10.16 -5.38
N ALA A 56 6.00 -8.90 -5.68
CA ALA A 56 5.38 -7.76 -5.01
C ALA A 56 3.87 -7.72 -5.26
N LEU A 57 3.44 -7.92 -6.51
CA LEU A 57 2.03 -7.95 -6.89
C LEU A 57 1.27 -9.04 -6.13
N ASN A 58 1.85 -10.23 -6.00
CA ASN A 58 1.25 -11.35 -5.25
C ASN A 58 1.14 -11.06 -3.74
N LYS A 59 1.93 -10.16 -3.17
CA LYS A 59 1.84 -9.77 -1.75
C LYS A 59 0.75 -8.74 -1.47
N VAL A 60 0.21 -8.06 -2.49
CA VAL A 60 -0.73 -6.94 -2.33
C VAL A 60 -1.94 -7.33 -1.49
N PHE A 61 -2.57 -8.49 -1.75
CA PHE A 61 -3.77 -8.89 -1.03
C PHE A 61 -3.54 -9.12 0.48
N ILE A 62 -2.32 -9.50 0.87
CA ILE A 62 -1.94 -9.71 2.28
C ILE A 62 -1.63 -8.36 2.92
N VAL A 63 -0.86 -7.51 2.26
CA VAL A 63 -0.36 -6.25 2.84
C VAL A 63 -1.44 -5.16 2.88
N PHE A 64 -2.32 -5.13 1.89
CA PHE A 64 -3.47 -4.23 1.79
C PHE A 64 -4.80 -4.91 2.16
N ASN A 65 -4.77 -5.94 3.02
CA ASN A 65 -5.98 -6.69 3.41
C ASN A 65 -7.07 -5.82 4.07
N ASP A 66 -6.70 -4.67 4.62
CA ASP A 66 -7.59 -3.72 5.28
C ASP A 66 -8.05 -2.58 4.34
N SER A 67 -7.76 -2.67 3.04
CA SER A 67 -8.08 -1.66 2.03
C SER A 67 -8.99 -2.23 0.93
N PRO A 68 -10.33 -2.18 1.10
CA PRO A 68 -11.28 -2.74 0.14
C PRO A 68 -11.09 -2.22 -1.29
N GLU A 69 -10.74 -0.95 -1.45
CA GLU A 69 -10.51 -0.29 -2.73
C GLU A 69 -9.28 -0.85 -3.47
N VAL A 70 -8.21 -1.14 -2.73
CA VAL A 70 -7.01 -1.80 -3.28
C VAL A 70 -7.31 -3.25 -3.65
N LEU A 71 -8.04 -3.99 -2.82
CA LEU A 71 -8.40 -5.37 -3.11
C LEU A 71 -9.33 -5.49 -4.33
N GLN A 72 -10.28 -4.56 -4.46
CA GLN A 72 -11.20 -4.53 -5.60
C GLN A 72 -10.46 -4.22 -6.90
N SER A 73 -9.57 -3.24 -6.89
CA SER A 73 -8.73 -2.92 -8.06
C SER A 73 -7.76 -4.03 -8.42
N LEU A 74 -7.18 -4.72 -7.42
CA LEU A 74 -6.32 -5.89 -7.64
C LEU A 74 -7.09 -7.02 -8.32
N LYS A 75 -8.32 -7.29 -7.85
CA LYS A 75 -9.21 -8.29 -8.46
C LYS A 75 -9.53 -7.93 -9.90
N SER A 76 -9.93 -6.68 -10.18
CA SER A 76 -10.24 -6.22 -11.53
C SER A 76 -9.02 -6.28 -12.47
N PHE A 77 -7.83 -5.99 -11.97
CA PHE A 77 -6.59 -6.18 -12.71
C PHE A 77 -6.34 -7.67 -13.03
N HIS A 78 -6.45 -8.55 -12.02
CA HIS A 78 -6.30 -10.00 -12.20
C HIS A 78 -7.30 -10.58 -13.23
N GLU A 79 -8.54 -10.11 -13.21
CA GLU A 79 -9.56 -10.52 -14.19
C GLU A 79 -9.20 -10.06 -15.61
N SER A 80 -8.68 -8.84 -15.77
CA SER A 80 -8.25 -8.31 -17.08
C SER A 80 -7.06 -9.05 -17.70
N ILE A 81 -6.18 -9.62 -16.87
CA ILE A 81 -5.07 -10.46 -17.33
C ILE A 81 -5.46 -11.94 -17.49
N SER A 82 -6.67 -12.33 -17.08
CA SER A 82 -7.14 -13.72 -17.17
C SER A 82 -8.18 -13.92 -18.27
N SER A 83 -8.75 -12.84 -18.79
CA SER A 83 -9.77 -12.87 -19.83
C SER A 83 -9.19 -13.29 -21.19
N GLN A 84 -9.89 -14.15 -21.92
CA GLN A 84 -9.52 -14.60 -23.28
C GLN A 84 -9.42 -13.45 -24.31
N HIS A 85 -9.94 -12.26 -24.00
CA HIS A 85 -9.82 -11.06 -24.81
C HIS A 85 -8.91 -10.06 -24.09
N HIS A 86 -7.61 -10.21 -24.32
CA HIS A 86 -6.60 -9.34 -23.77
C HIS A 86 -6.54 -8.03 -24.56
N GLU A 87 -7.25 -7.01 -24.08
CA GLU A 87 -7.06 -5.64 -24.51
C GLU A 87 -5.98 -4.99 -23.63
N SER A 88 -4.85 -4.62 -24.26
CA SER A 88 -3.72 -4.02 -23.57
C SER A 88 -4.09 -2.73 -22.85
N ASP A 89 -5.00 -1.95 -23.44
CA ASP A 89 -5.39 -0.65 -22.92
C ASP A 89 -6.24 -0.81 -21.65
N ILE A 90 -7.16 -1.77 -21.64
CA ILE A 90 -7.96 -2.10 -20.45
C ILE A 90 -7.03 -2.60 -19.33
N THR A 91 -6.10 -3.51 -19.66
CA THR A 91 -5.15 -4.06 -18.67
C THR A 91 -4.29 -2.95 -18.04
N ASN A 92 -3.77 -2.04 -18.86
CA ASN A 92 -2.99 -0.89 -18.41
C ASN A 92 -3.84 0.05 -17.53
N GLN A 93 -5.08 0.30 -17.92
CA GLN A 93 -5.99 1.12 -17.11
C GLN A 93 -6.25 0.48 -15.73
N ARG A 94 -6.50 -0.84 -15.67
CA ARG A 94 -6.70 -1.53 -14.38
C ARG A 94 -5.44 -1.52 -13.51
N LEU A 95 -4.27 -1.63 -14.12
CA LEU A 95 -2.99 -1.50 -13.40
C LEU A 95 -2.80 -0.08 -12.83
N LEU A 96 -3.16 0.93 -13.61
CA LEU A 96 -3.13 2.33 -13.17
C LEU A 96 -4.09 2.57 -11.99
N GLU A 97 -5.32 2.06 -12.08
CA GLU A 97 -6.32 2.15 -11.00
C GLU A 97 -5.79 1.49 -9.71
N LEU A 98 -5.15 0.32 -9.82
CA LEU A 98 -4.50 -0.34 -8.68
C LEU A 98 -3.46 0.56 -8.01
N PHE A 99 -2.57 1.18 -8.80
CA PHE A 99 -1.55 2.08 -8.26
C PHE A 99 -2.12 3.34 -7.62
N LYS A 100 -3.14 3.95 -8.24
CA LYS A 100 -3.84 5.10 -7.66
C LYS A 100 -4.48 4.76 -6.32
N ASN A 101 -5.20 3.63 -6.23
CA ASN A 101 -5.83 3.21 -4.99
C ASN A 101 -4.79 2.91 -3.88
N MET A 102 -3.62 2.35 -4.21
CA MET A 102 -2.53 2.17 -3.25
C MET A 102 -1.97 3.51 -2.75
N CYS A 103 -1.79 4.49 -3.64
CA CYS A 103 -1.35 5.83 -3.28
C CYS A 103 -2.38 6.54 -2.39
N ASP A 104 -3.66 6.41 -2.70
CA ASP A 104 -4.75 7.00 -1.92
C ASP A 104 -4.84 6.38 -0.52
N ASP A 105 -4.74 5.04 -0.39
CA ASP A 105 -4.69 4.33 0.89
C ASP A 105 -3.52 4.83 1.78
N LEU A 106 -2.38 5.11 1.14
CA LEU A 106 -1.18 5.62 1.81
C LEU A 106 -1.14 7.14 2.00
N LYS A 107 -2.13 7.86 1.46
CA LYS A 107 -2.24 9.33 1.40
C LYS A 107 -1.03 9.98 0.73
N ILE A 108 -0.55 9.39 -0.36
CA ILE A 108 0.51 9.95 -1.19
C ILE A 108 -0.13 10.93 -2.17
N ASP A 109 0.35 12.17 -2.20
CA ASP A 109 -0.15 13.17 -3.14
C ASP A 109 0.45 12.93 -4.53
N THR A 110 -0.39 12.53 -5.47
CA THR A 110 0.02 12.23 -6.84
C THR A 110 -0.61 13.15 -7.87
N ARG A 111 -1.19 14.29 -7.46
CA ARG A 111 -1.91 15.21 -8.35
C ARG A 111 -1.04 15.80 -9.46
N ILE A 112 0.27 15.87 -9.24
CA ILE A 112 1.25 16.34 -10.22
C ILE A 112 1.66 15.26 -11.24
N LEU A 113 1.36 13.99 -10.97
CA LEU A 113 1.76 12.87 -11.81
C LEU A 113 0.68 12.58 -12.85
N THR A 114 1.09 12.43 -14.11
CA THR A 114 0.20 12.03 -15.21
C THR A 114 -0.03 10.53 -15.21
N ASP A 115 -1.13 10.08 -15.82
CA ASP A 115 -1.41 8.65 -16.00
C ASP A 115 -0.29 7.92 -16.76
N SER A 116 0.36 8.60 -17.70
CA SER A 116 1.53 8.10 -18.42
C SER A 116 2.76 7.84 -17.53
N PHE A 117 2.91 8.57 -16.42
CA PHE A 117 4.03 8.41 -15.47
C PHE A 117 3.99 7.07 -14.74
N TYR A 118 2.77 6.60 -14.43
CA TYR A 118 2.56 5.32 -13.77
C TYR A 118 2.84 4.13 -14.70
N LEU A 119 2.48 4.27 -15.97
CA LEU A 119 2.57 3.19 -16.94
C LEU A 119 3.95 3.10 -17.60
N ARG A 120 4.69 4.21 -17.69
CA ARG A 120 6.03 4.23 -18.29
C ARG A 120 7.09 4.42 -17.22
N ALA A 121 7.88 3.37 -17.02
CA ALA A 121 9.14 3.48 -16.29
C ALA A 121 10.12 4.41 -17.02
N PHE A 122 11.08 4.98 -16.29
CA PHE A 122 12.13 5.82 -16.88
C PHE A 122 12.99 5.06 -17.89
N ASN A 123 13.18 3.75 -17.67
CA ASN A 123 13.86 2.83 -18.58
C ASN A 123 12.99 1.58 -18.75
N ILE A 124 13.02 0.96 -19.92
CA ILE A 124 12.26 -0.26 -20.21
C ILE A 124 13.28 -1.37 -20.46
N ARG A 125 13.10 -2.54 -19.83
CA ARG A 125 13.92 -3.72 -20.15
C ARG A 125 13.24 -4.47 -21.28
N ASN A 126 13.76 -4.31 -22.50
CA ASN A 126 13.37 -5.10 -23.68
C ASN A 126 13.97 -6.51 -23.61
#